data_AF-A0A1C6JC45-F1
#
_entry.id   AF-A0A1C6JC45-F1
#
_cell.length_a   1.000
_cell.length_b   1.000
_cell.length_c   1.000
_cell.angle_alpha   90.00
_cell.angle_beta   90.00
_cell.angle_gamma   90.00
#
_symmetry.space_group_name_H-M   'P 1'
#
loop_
_entity.id
_entity.type
_entity.pdbx_description
1 polymer ?
#
loop_
_entity_poly.entity_id
_entity_poly.type
_entity_poly.pdbx_seq_one_letter_code
_entity_poly.pdbx_strand_id
1 'polypeptide(L)'
;MIERLNRTYKASYHHTNWFDNIDDANYDLALWVAYYNFLRPHKHAGYKVLNEVEMLQGADNMPSKWQLLIFLGQQTILNIQKNGTAASERNCCQ
;
A
#
# COMPACT_ATOMS: atom_id res chain seq x y z
N MET A 1 9.55 -1.25 18.20
CA MET A 1 8.74 -0.69 17.08
C MET A 1 8.26 -1.80 16.14
N ILE A 2 9.17 -2.59 15.54
CA ILE A 2 8.85 -3.68 14.59
C ILE A 2 7.97 -4.77 15.22
N GLU A 3 8.26 -5.21 16.44
CA GLU A 3 7.46 -6.24 17.12
C GLU A 3 6.00 -5.81 17.36
N ARG A 4 5.76 -4.53 17.65
CA ARG A 4 4.41 -3.98 17.83
C ARG A 4 3.64 -3.99 16.51
N LEU A 5 4.30 -3.64 15.41
CA LEU A 5 3.73 -3.73 14.07
C LEU A 5 3.36 -5.18 13.74
N ASN A 6 4.30 -6.11 13.94
CA ASN A 6 4.07 -7.53 13.69
C ASN A 6 2.94 -8.08 14.56
N ARG A 7 2.89 -7.75 15.85
CA ARG A 7 1.76 -8.13 16.72
C ARG A 7 0.43 -7.59 16.22
N THR A 8 0.40 -6.37 15.70
CA THR A 8 -0.82 -5.76 15.15
C THR A 8 -1.25 -6.48 13.88
N TYR A 9 -0.30 -6.80 12.99
CA TYR A 9 -0.54 -7.63 11.82
C TYR A 9 -1.11 -9.00 12.21
N LYS A 10 -0.50 -9.68 13.20
CA LYS A 10 -0.98 -10.96 13.75
C LYS A 10 -2.40 -10.92 14.30
N ALA A 11 -2.74 -9.85 14.99
CA ALA A 11 -4.08 -9.67 15.52
C ALA A 11 -5.14 -9.45 14.41
N SER A 12 -4.79 -8.78 13.31
CA SER A 12 -5.72 -8.53 12.21
C SER A 12 -5.99 -9.75 11.33
N TYR A 13 -5.04 -10.68 11.18
CA TYR A 13 -5.22 -11.87 10.34
C TYR A 13 -5.72 -13.10 11.10
N HIS A 14 -5.82 -13.06 12.44
CA HIS A 14 -6.17 -14.24 13.27
C HIS A 14 -7.56 -14.84 12.93
N HIS A 15 -8.42 -14.12 12.19
CA HIS A 15 -9.75 -14.59 11.82
C HIS A 15 -9.80 -15.33 10.46
N THR A 16 -8.72 -15.32 9.68
CA THR A 16 -8.68 -15.83 8.29
C THR A 16 -7.74 -17.02 8.13
N ASN A 17 -7.70 -17.96 9.10
CA ASN A 17 -6.92 -19.20 8.99
C ASN A 17 -7.35 -20.05 7.79
N TRP A 18 -6.88 -19.68 6.59
CA TRP A 18 -6.71 -20.48 5.38
C TRP A 18 -6.23 -19.55 4.23
N PHE A 19 -4.92 -19.41 4.05
CA PHE A 19 -4.43 -18.98 2.73
C PHE A 19 -4.26 -20.25 1.89
N ASP A 20 -5.08 -20.38 0.85
CA ASP A 20 -5.00 -21.36 -0.25
C ASP A 20 -3.58 -21.59 -0.73
N ASN A 21 -2.89 -20.48 -0.93
CA ASN A 21 -1.61 -20.43 -1.63
C ASN A 21 -0.80 -19.19 -1.21
N ILE A 22 0.45 -19.14 -1.67
CA ILE A 22 1.39 -18.05 -1.37
C ILE A 22 0.92 -16.72 -1.97
N ASP A 23 0.25 -16.75 -3.13
CA ASP A 23 -0.21 -15.54 -3.81
C ASP A 23 -1.31 -14.84 -2.99
N ASP A 24 -2.26 -15.60 -2.44
CA ASP A 24 -3.31 -15.07 -1.55
C ASP A 24 -2.72 -14.41 -0.31
N ALA A 25 -1.69 -15.01 0.28
CA ALA A 25 -0.97 -14.43 1.41
C ALA A 25 -0.24 -13.13 1.02
N ASN A 26 0.33 -13.07 -0.18
CA ASN A 26 0.98 -11.86 -0.70
C ASN A 26 -0.02 -10.74 -0.97
N TYR A 27 -1.19 -11.06 -1.55
CA TYR A 27 -2.24 -10.09 -1.81
C TYR A 27 -2.80 -9.51 -0.50
N ASP A 28 -3.09 -10.37 0.49
CA ASP A 28 -3.56 -9.92 1.80
C ASP A 28 -2.53 -9.03 2.50
N LEU A 29 -1.25 -9.42 2.50
CA LEU A 29 -0.18 -8.62 3.06
C LEU A 29 -0.08 -7.24 2.38
N ALA A 30 -0.14 -7.20 1.04
CA ALA A 30 -0.10 -5.95 0.29
C ALA A 30 -1.28 -5.03 0.63
N LEU A 31 -2.50 -5.60 0.72
CA LEU A 31 -3.70 -4.87 1.11
C LEU A 31 -3.58 -4.34 2.54
N TRP A 32 -3.09 -5.15 3.48
CA TRP A 32 -2.90 -4.76 4.86
C TRP A 32 -1.89 -3.62 5.00
N VAL A 33 -0.76 -3.70 4.31
CA VAL A 33 0.27 -2.64 4.30
C VAL A 33 -0.32 -1.34 3.73
N ALA A 34 -1.07 -1.42 2.63
CA ALA A 34 -1.73 -0.26 2.04
C ALA A 34 -2.72 0.38 3.03
N TYR A 35 -3.58 -0.44 3.63
CA TYR A 35 -4.54 0.01 4.63
C TYR A 35 -3.85 0.66 5.84
N TYR A 36 -2.87 -0.02 6.43
CA TYR A 36 -2.22 0.43 7.66
C TYR A 36 -1.49 1.76 7.49
N ASN A 37 -0.86 2.00 6.35
CA ASN A 37 -0.04 3.18 6.14
C ASN A 37 -0.84 4.37 5.58
N PHE A 38 -1.69 4.14 4.57
CA PHE A 38 -2.30 5.21 3.80
C PHE A 38 -3.75 5.51 4.18
N LEU A 39 -4.45 4.56 4.81
CA LEU A 39 -5.90 4.66 5.02
C LEU A 39 -6.32 4.62 6.49
N ARG A 40 -5.55 3.95 7.35
CA ARG A 40 -5.89 3.75 8.77
C ARG A 40 -5.45 4.95 9.61
N PRO A 41 -6.38 5.63 10.30
CA PRO A 41 -6.05 6.61 11.33
C PRO A 41 -5.40 5.96 12.55
N HIS A 42 -4.33 6.55 13.07
CA HIS A 42 -3.64 6.03 14.25
C HIS A 42 -3.77 6.97 15.44
N LYS A 43 -4.25 6.45 16.58
CA LYS A 43 -4.41 7.22 17.83
C LYS A 43 -3.12 7.93 18.26
N HIS A 44 -1.96 7.27 18.12
CA HIS A 44 -0.66 7.84 18.49
C HIS A 44 -0.16 8.90 17.50
N ALA A 45 -0.73 8.96 16.29
CA ALA A 45 -0.48 9.99 15.29
C ALA A 45 -1.59 11.06 15.27
N GLY A 46 -2.34 11.23 16.38
CA GLY A 46 -3.44 12.19 16.45
C GLY A 46 -4.60 11.88 15.51
N TYR A 47 -4.88 10.58 15.29
CA TYR A 47 -5.88 10.11 14.30
C TYR A 47 -5.55 10.50 12.85
N LYS A 48 -4.29 10.74 12.54
CA LYS A 48 -3.80 10.85 11.17
C LYS A 48 -3.33 9.50 10.65
N VAL A 49 -3.31 9.37 9.32
CA VAL A 49 -2.65 8.24 8.64
C VAL A 49 -1.13 8.42 8.73
N LEU A 50 -0.36 7.35 8.53
CA LEU A 50 1.11 7.45 8.63
C LEU A 50 1.71 8.10 7.39
N ASN A 51 1.19 7.75 6.21
CA ASN A 51 1.62 8.28 4.93
C ASN A 51 0.46 9.03 4.29
N GLU A 52 0.44 10.35 4.48
CA GLU A 52 -0.59 11.20 3.90
C GLU A 52 -0.37 11.33 2.38
N VAL A 53 -1.46 11.16 1.63
CA VAL A 53 -1.53 11.43 0.19
C VAL A 53 -2.64 12.44 0.00
N GLU A 54 -2.29 13.64 -0.42
CA GLU A 54 -3.20 14.78 -0.55
C GLU A 54 -4.47 14.43 -1.34
N MET A 55 -4.30 13.71 -2.45
CA MET A 55 -5.40 13.30 -3.32
C MET A 55 -6.44 12.40 -2.61
N LEU A 56 -6.03 11.63 -1.59
CA LEU A 56 -6.95 10.77 -0.80
C LEU A 56 -7.80 11.57 0.20
N GLN A 57 -7.44 12.81 0.52
CA GLN A 57 -8.20 13.64 1.46
C GLN A 57 -9.53 14.10 0.86
N GLY A 58 -9.60 14.28 -0.47
CA GLY A 58 -10.81 14.68 -1.19
C GLY A 58 -11.83 13.56 -1.43
N ALA A 59 -11.56 12.33 -0.97
CA ALA A 59 -12.48 11.20 -1.12
C ALA A 59 -13.29 10.96 0.16
N ASP A 60 -14.62 10.96 0.02
CA ASP A 60 -15.56 10.98 1.15
C ASP A 60 -15.65 9.67 1.93
N ASN A 61 -15.45 8.53 1.26
CA ASN A 61 -15.65 7.21 1.85
C ASN A 61 -14.49 6.24 1.55
N MET A 62 -14.39 5.17 2.33
CA MET A 62 -13.33 4.17 2.19
C MET A 62 -13.28 3.52 0.80
N PRO A 63 -14.39 3.10 0.17
CA PRO A 63 -14.38 2.61 -1.21
C PRO A 63 -13.72 3.59 -2.19
N SER A 64 -14.08 4.87 -2.13
CA SER A 64 -13.48 5.90 -2.98
C SER A 64 -11.99 6.07 -2.72
N LYS A 65 -11.54 6.04 -1.46
CA LYS A 65 -10.12 6.11 -1.12
C LYS A 65 -9.33 4.91 -1.63
N TRP A 66 -9.91 3.72 -1.55
CA TRP A 66 -9.30 2.51 -2.13
C TRP A 66 -9.15 2.61 -3.63
N GLN A 67 -10.20 3.03 -4.33
CA GLN A 67 -10.17 3.15 -5.79
C GLN A 67 -9.12 4.19 -6.23
N LEU A 68 -9.03 5.32 -5.53
CA LEU A 68 -8.03 6.33 -5.82
C LEU A 68 -6.61 5.86 -5.50
N LEU A 69 -6.40 5.13 -4.38
CA LEU A 69 -5.10 4.57 -4.04
C LEU A 69 -4.61 3.57 -5.09
N ILE A 70 -5.50 2.70 -5.58
CA ILE A 70 -5.20 1.75 -6.66
C ILE A 70 -4.82 2.50 -7.94
N PHE A 71 -5.62 3.50 -8.32
CA PHE A 71 -5.35 4.32 -9.50
C PHE A 71 -3.99 5.01 -9.41
N LEU A 72 -3.66 5.63 -8.27
CA LEU A 72 -2.38 6.29 -8.06
C LEU A 72 -1.22 5.28 -8.10
N GLY A 73 -1.39 4.11 -7.48
CA GLY A 73 -0.41 3.03 -7.54
C GLY A 73 -0.12 2.59 -8.97
N GLN A 74 -1.15 2.46 -9.81
CA GLN A 74 -1.00 2.15 -11.24
C GLN A 74 -0.24 3.25 -11.99
N GLN A 75 -0.55 4.53 -11.75
CA GLN A 75 0.19 5.64 -12.35
C GLN A 75 1.66 5.64 -11.94
N THR A 76 1.96 5.35 -10.67
CA THR A 76 3.33 5.22 -10.17
C THR A 76 4.08 4.08 -10.86
N ILE A 77 3.46 2.90 -11.00
CA ILE A 77 4.06 1.76 -11.70
C ILE A 77 4.36 2.12 -13.16
N LEU A 78 3.42 2.75 -13.86
CA LEU A 78 3.62 3.19 -15.24
C LEU A 78 4.76 4.21 -15.37
N ASN A 79 4.86 5.15 -14.43
CA ASN A 79 5.95 6.12 -14.41
C ASN A 79 7.31 5.46 -14.13
N ILE A 80 7.36 4.50 -13.19
CA ILE A 80 8.58 3.73 -12.91
C ILE A 80 9.00 2.93 -14.15
N GLN A 81 8.06 2.30 -14.84
CA GLN A 81 8.35 1.56 -16.07
C GLN A 81 8.90 2.49 -17.16
N LYS A 82 8.25 3.63 -17.43
CA LYS A 82 8.74 4.62 -18.41
C LYS A 82 10.15 5.12 -18.08
N ASN A 83 10.41 5.45 -16.81
CA ASN A 83 11.69 6.01 -16.38
C ASN A 83 12.79 4.96 -16.23
N GLY A 84 12.44 3.71 -15.90
CA GLY A 84 13.36 2.57 -15.86
C GLY A 84 13.80 2.13 -17.27
N THR A 85 12.90 2.17 -18.25
CA THR A 85 13.24 1.92 -19.66
C THR A 85 14.21 2.97 -20.19
N ALA A 86 13.99 4.25 -19.84
CA ALA A 86 14.89 5.36 -20.21
C ALA A 86 16.28 5.32 -19.54
N ALA A 87 16.47 4.51 -18.49
CA ALA A 87 17.78 4.25 -17.91
C ALA A 87 18.51 3.10 -18.64
N SER A 88 17.77 2.10 -19.12
CA SER A 88 18.33 1.00 -19.91
C SER A 88 18.79 1.45 -21.30
N GLU A 89 18.07 2.38 -21.95
CA GLU A 89 18.44 2.91 -23.28
C GLU A 89 19.71 3.77 -23.25
N ARG A 90 20.02 4.41 -22.12
CA ARG A 90 21.25 5.20 -21.94
C ARG A 90 22.51 4.34 -21.79
N ASN A 91 22.37 3.10 -21.30
CA ASN A 91 23.49 2.15 -21.16
C ASN A 91 23.77 1.35 -22.44
N CYS A 92 22.92 1.43 -23.46
CA CYS A 92 23.12 0.73 -24.74
C CYS A 92 23.90 1.56 -25.77
N CYS A 93 24.23 2.82 -25.46
CA CYS A 93 24.94 3.74 -26.36
C CYS A 93 26.28 4.25 -25.80
N GLN A 94 26.92 3.50 -24.89
CA GLN A 94 28.31 3.75 -24.48
C GLN A 94 29.22 2.61 -24.95
#